data_AF-A0A1J5FCP5-F1
#
_entry.id   AF-A0A1J5FCP5-F1
#
_cell.length_a   1.000
_cell.length_b   1.000
_cell.length_c   1.000
_cell.angle_alpha   90.00
_cell.angle_beta   90.00
_cell.angle_gamma   90.00
#
_symmetry.space_group_name_H-M   'P 1'
#
loop_
_entity.id
_entity.type
_entity.pdbx_description
1 polymer ?
#
loop_
_entity_poly.entity_id
_entity_poly.type
_entity_poly.pdbx_seq_one_letter_code
_entity_poly.pdbx_strand_id
1 'polypeptide(L)'
;MYYVIKRVLDTPLVSFMGFKVPKYIASKNSANVIFEFTKDGKVVRKWIKKEEIILLTKNQELFLKTMRQFKSVEEMQQKLVDAAREQLDQCIESFSQTMSNELEEFNRDDMQSILKSL
;
A
#
# COMPACT_ATOMS: atom_id res chain seq x y z
N MET A 1 -8.95 28.90 3.12
CA MET A 1 -8.93 27.45 2.87
C MET A 1 -7.48 26.99 2.86
N TYR A 2 -7.18 25.85 3.45
CA TYR A 2 -5.87 25.20 3.44
C TYR A 2 -6.00 23.80 2.84
N TYR A 3 -4.94 23.34 2.20
CA TYR A 3 -4.80 22.02 1.62
C TYR A 3 -3.77 21.24 2.41
N VAL A 4 -4.13 20.02 2.78
CA VAL A 4 -3.33 19.14 3.64
C VAL A 4 -3.08 17.83 2.91
N ILE A 5 -1.84 17.36 2.90
CA ILE A 5 -1.51 15.98 2.57
C ILE A 5 -0.96 15.34 3.83
N LYS A 6 -1.56 14.21 4.21
CA LYS A 6 -1.20 13.43 5.39
C LYS A 6 -0.78 12.03 4.95
N ARG A 7 0.27 11.48 5.56
CA ARG A 7 0.57 10.04 5.47
C ARG A 7 -0.50 9.25 6.22
N VAL A 8 -0.99 8.18 5.63
CA VAL A 8 -1.84 7.21 6.31
C VAL A 8 -0.95 6.14 6.91
N LEU A 9 -1.11 5.91 8.21
CA LEU A 9 -0.40 4.85 8.93
C LEU A 9 -1.16 3.53 8.75
N ASP A 10 -0.48 2.41 8.98
CA ASP A 10 -1.05 1.07 8.96
C ASP A 10 -1.48 0.54 7.58
N THR A 11 -0.92 1.09 6.51
CA THR A 11 -1.05 0.52 5.16
C THR A 11 0.23 -0.25 4.77
N PRO A 12 0.12 -1.42 4.10
CA PRO A 12 1.30 -2.21 3.69
C PRO A 12 2.24 -1.44 2.76
N LEU A 13 1.68 -0.57 1.93
CA LEU A 13 2.40 0.41 1.11
C LEU A 13 2.23 1.79 1.75
N VAL A 14 3.25 2.65 1.68
CA VAL A 14 3.13 4.04 2.17
C VAL A 14 2.06 4.74 1.36
N SER A 15 0.98 5.16 2.02
CA SER A 15 -0.13 5.84 1.35
C SER A 15 -0.38 7.25 1.88
N PHE A 16 -0.98 8.09 1.03
CA PHE A 16 -1.21 9.50 1.33
C PHE A 16 -2.68 9.91 1.12
N MET A 17 -3.19 10.72 2.05
CA MET A 17 -4.53 11.29 1.98
C MET A 17 -4.45 12.81 1.87
N GLY A 18 -5.06 13.34 0.81
CA GLY A 18 -5.25 14.78 0.61
C GLY A 18 -6.62 15.24 1.08
N PHE A 19 -6.70 16.34 1.83
CA PHE A 19 -7.98 16.95 2.22
C PHE A 19 -7.87 18.47 2.38
N LYS A 20 -9.02 19.15 2.32
CA LYS A 20 -9.12 20.61 2.52
C LYS A 20 -9.67 20.93 3.90
N VAL A 21 -9.16 21.98 4.51
CA VAL A 21 -9.58 22.45 5.84
C VAL A 21 -9.76 23.97 5.84
N PRO A 22 -10.86 24.51 6.39
CA PRO A 22 -11.03 25.95 6.49
C PRO A 22 -10.05 26.57 7.48
N LYS A 23 -9.77 25.86 8.59
CA LYS A 23 -8.97 26.36 9.70
C LYS A 23 -8.20 25.23 10.39
N TYR A 24 -7.05 25.59 10.95
CA TYR A 24 -6.26 24.73 11.81
C TYR A 24 -5.66 25.53 12.96
N ILE A 25 -5.28 24.83 14.02
CA ILE A 25 -4.59 25.37 15.19
C ILE A 25 -3.30 24.58 15.35
N ALA A 26 -2.17 25.27 15.35
CA ALA A 26 -0.85 24.69 15.58
C ALA A 26 -0.14 25.48 16.66
N SER A 27 0.55 24.77 17.56
CA SER A 27 1.44 25.36 18.58
C SER A 27 2.85 24.84 18.35
N LYS A 28 3.87 25.68 18.61
CA LYS A 28 5.28 25.25 18.50
C LYS A 28 5.58 24.08 19.45
N ASN A 29 5.01 24.11 20.65
CA ASN A 29 5.28 23.15 21.73
C ASN A 29 4.37 21.90 21.70
N SER A 30 3.47 21.80 20.72
CA SER A 30 2.60 20.64 20.55
C SER A 30 3.13 19.74 19.45
N ALA A 31 3.12 18.42 19.66
CA ALA A 31 3.38 17.44 18.59
C ALA A 31 2.22 17.35 17.58
N ASN A 32 1.06 17.91 17.92
CA ASN A 32 -0.16 17.81 17.12
C ASN A 32 -0.59 19.15 16.51
N VAL A 33 -1.23 19.06 15.35
CA VAL A 33 -2.02 20.11 14.71
C VAL A 33 -3.50 19.72 14.81
N ILE A 34 -4.34 20.67 15.17
CA ILE A 34 -5.79 20.48 15.25
C ILE A 34 -6.41 21.06 13.99
N PHE A 35 -7.13 20.25 13.24
CA PHE A 35 -7.91 20.68 12.08
C PHE A 35 -9.38 20.82 12.44
N GLU A 36 -9.98 21.96 12.09
CA GLU A 36 -11.40 22.23 12.30
C GLU A 36 -12.17 21.99 11.00
N PHE A 37 -13.13 21.08 11.05
CA PHE A 37 -14.06 20.77 9.97
C PHE A 37 -15.46 21.22 10.35
N THR A 38 -16.30 21.53 9.37
CA THR A 38 -17.73 21.74 9.60
C THR A 38 -18.48 20.52 9.11
N LYS A 39 -19.21 19.85 9.99
CA LYS A 39 -20.09 18.73 9.67
C LYS A 39 -21.46 19.01 10.29
N ASP A 40 -22.50 19.02 9.46
CA ASP A 40 -23.88 19.28 9.89
C ASP A 40 -24.04 20.59 10.68
N GLY A 41 -23.37 21.65 10.22
CA GLY A 41 -23.34 22.97 10.89
C GLY A 41 -22.53 23.02 12.19
N LYS A 42 -21.97 21.91 12.67
CA LYS A 42 -21.18 21.84 13.89
C LYS A 42 -19.68 21.75 13.57
N VAL A 43 -18.88 22.39 14.42
CA VAL A 43 -17.41 22.31 14.34
C VAL A 43 -16.95 20.97 14.90
N VAL A 44 -16.28 20.17 14.06
CA VAL A 44 -15.63 18.92 14.43
C VAL A 44 -14.12 19.12 14.38
N ARG A 45 -13.42 18.71 15.44
CA ARG A 45 -11.96 18.84 15.51
C ARG A 45 -11.30 17.48 15.36
N LYS A 46 -10.22 17.43 14.58
CA LYS A 46 -9.35 16.25 14.45
C LYS A 46 -7.92 16.63 14.79
N TRP A 47 -7.30 15.81 15.63
CA TRP A 47 -5.91 15.95 16.02
C TRP A 47 -5.07 15.08 15.09
N ILE A 48 -4.02 15.67 14.52
CA ILE A 48 -3.11 14.97 13.62
C ILE A 48 -1.69 15.30 14.05
N LYS A 49 -0.84 14.28 14.18
CA LYS A 49 0.56 14.49 14.53
C LYS A 49 1.28 15.23 13.42
N LYS A 50 2.17 16.15 13.78
CA LYS A 50 2.96 16.93 12.81
C LYS A 50 3.79 16.05 11.89
N GLU A 51 4.36 14.96 12.43
CA GLU A 51 5.14 13.98 11.67
C GLU A 51 4.33 13.26 10.57
N GLU A 52 3.00 13.23 10.70
CA GLU A 52 2.11 12.64 9.70
C GLU A 52 1.73 13.64 8.60
N ILE A 53 1.97 14.95 8.80
CA ILE A 53 1.62 16.00 7.84
C ILE A 53 2.78 16.21 6.87
N ILE A 54 2.57 15.83 5.62
CA ILE A 54 3.56 15.93 4.55
C ILE A 54 3.53 17.31 3.90
N LEU A 55 2.33 17.87 3.74
CA LEU A 55 2.13 19.20 3.16
C LEU A 55 0.97 19.89 3.86
N LEU A 56 1.17 21.15 4.24
CA LEU A 56 0.12 22.07 4.68
C LEU A 56 0.32 23.40 3.98
N THR A 57 -0.55 23.75 3.04
CA THR A 57 -0.36 24.92 2.17
C THR A 57 -1.66 25.63 1.83
N LYS A 58 -1.57 26.90 1.46
CA LYS A 58 -2.68 27.64 0.81
C LYS A 58 -2.62 27.53 -0.72
N ASN A 59 -1.49 27.09 -1.29
CA ASN A 59 -1.30 26.98 -2.73
C ASN A 59 -1.94 25.67 -3.25
N GLN A 60 -3.04 25.81 -3.98
CA GLN A 60 -3.77 24.69 -4.57
C GLN A 60 -2.97 23.97 -5.66
N GLU A 61 -2.22 24.70 -6.48
CA GLU A 61 -1.42 24.10 -7.56
C GLU A 61 -0.33 23.21 -7.00
N LEU A 62 0.38 23.67 -5.96
CA LEU A 62 1.36 22.87 -5.25
C LEU A 62 0.72 21.60 -4.67
N PHE A 63 -0.43 21.72 -4.02
CA PHE A 63 -1.18 20.57 -3.51
C PHE A 63 -1.53 19.56 -4.61
N LEU A 64 -2.07 20.02 -5.73
CA LEU A 64 -2.46 19.14 -6.84
C LEU A 64 -1.26 18.48 -7.53
N LYS A 65 -0.13 19.20 -7.63
CA LYS A 65 1.11 18.67 -8.19
C LYS A 65 1.68 17.58 -7.29
N THR A 66 1.81 17.86 -5.99
CA THR A 66 2.31 16.90 -5.01
C THR A 66 1.41 15.67 -4.88
N MET A 67 0.08 15.85 -4.85
CA MET A 67 -0.85 14.72 -4.77
C MET A 67 -0.78 13.82 -6.01
N ARG A 68 -0.61 14.39 -7.21
CA ARG A 68 -0.41 13.60 -8.45
C ARG A 68 0.88 12.79 -8.41
N GLN A 69 1.96 13.37 -7.90
CA GLN A 69 3.23 12.65 -7.74
C GLN A 69 3.06 11.46 -6.79
N PHE A 70 2.39 11.64 -5.64
CA PHE A 70 2.14 10.53 -4.72
C PHE A 70 1.29 9.43 -5.33
N LYS A 71 0.19 9.77 -6.02
CA LYS A 71 -0.64 8.77 -6.72
C LYS A 71 0.14 7.99 -7.76
N SER A 72 0.98 8.67 -8.55
CA SER A 72 1.81 8.00 -9.55
C SER A 72 2.82 7.03 -8.92
N VAL A 73 3.38 7.37 -7.76
CA VAL A 73 4.28 6.48 -7.01
C VAL A 73 3.52 5.30 -6.42
N GLU A 74 2.33 5.53 -5.83
CA GLU A 74 1.46 4.46 -5.31
C GLU A 74 1.06 3.48 -6.42
N GLU A 75 0.65 3.98 -7.60
CA GLU A 75 0.31 3.14 -8.75
C GLU A 75 1.52 2.33 -9.25
N MET A 76 2.71 2.92 -9.28
CA MET A 76 3.93 2.21 -9.68
C MET A 76 4.29 1.12 -8.68
N GLN A 77 4.20 1.41 -7.38
CA GLN A 77 4.44 0.42 -6.33
C GLN A 77 3.42 -0.72 -6.39
N GLN A 78 2.16 -0.42 -6.63
CA GLN A 78 1.11 -1.44 -6.77
C GLN A 78 1.41 -2.37 -7.96
N LYS A 79 1.79 -1.82 -9.12
CA LYS A 79 2.20 -2.62 -10.29
C LYS A 79 3.36 -3.56 -10.00
N LEU A 80 4.35 -3.11 -9.21
CA LEU A 80 5.49 -3.96 -8.82
C LEU A 80 5.04 -5.10 -7.89
N VAL A 81 4.12 -4.81 -6.95
CA VAL A 81 3.54 -5.84 -6.07
C VAL A 81 2.74 -6.85 -6.88
N ASP A 82 1.94 -6.39 -7.83
CA ASP A 82 1.12 -7.27 -8.68
C ASP A 82 2.01 -8.17 -9.56
N ALA A 83 3.05 -7.62 -10.17
CA ALA A 83 4.02 -8.40 -10.95
C ALA A 83 4.78 -9.42 -10.08
N ALA A 84 5.16 -9.05 -8.86
CA ALA A 84 5.83 -9.97 -7.93
C ALA A 84 4.90 -11.11 -7.49
N ARG A 85 3.60 -10.84 -7.32
CA ARG A 85 2.59 -11.87 -7.03
C ARG A 85 2.42 -12.83 -8.20
N GLU A 86 2.31 -12.31 -9.41
CA GLU A 86 2.18 -13.14 -10.61
C GLU A 86 3.40 -14.07 -10.80
N GLN A 87 4.62 -13.57 -10.56
CA GLN A 87 5.82 -14.40 -10.58
C GLN A 87 5.82 -15.48 -9.50
N LEU A 88 5.34 -15.16 -8.29
CA LEU A 88 5.22 -16.13 -7.21
C LEU A 88 4.22 -17.24 -7.56
N ASP A 89 3.07 -16.88 -8.11
CA ASP A 89 2.03 -17.83 -8.52
C ASP A 89 2.57 -18.77 -9.62
N GLN A 90 3.26 -18.23 -10.63
CA GLN A 90 3.93 -19.03 -11.66
C GLN A 90 4.99 -19.98 -11.07
N CYS A 91 5.74 -19.53 -10.06
CA CYS A 91 6.74 -20.36 -9.38
C CYS A 91 6.08 -21.51 -8.61
N ILE A 92 4.96 -21.25 -7.92
CA ILE A 92 4.19 -22.26 -7.20
C ILE A 92 3.63 -23.31 -8.16
N GLU A 93 3.07 -22.90 -9.29
CA GLU A 93 2.55 -23.80 -10.32
C GLU A 93 3.67 -24.66 -10.90
N SER A 94 4.78 -24.04 -11.31
CA SER A 94 5.93 -24.74 -11.87
C SER A 94 6.54 -25.74 -10.88
N PHE A 95 6.67 -25.36 -9.61
CA PHE A 95 7.14 -26.25 -8.56
C PHE A 95 6.19 -27.44 -8.35
N SER A 96 4.89 -27.18 -8.27
CA SER A 96 3.87 -28.22 -8.07
C SER A 96 3.86 -29.21 -9.23
N GLN A 97 4.00 -28.71 -10.46
CA GLN A 97 4.06 -29.54 -11.65
C GLN A 97 5.34 -30.37 -11.73
N THR A 98 6.49 -29.76 -11.42
CA THR A 98 7.77 -30.49 -11.35
C THR A 98 7.71 -31.59 -10.29
N MET A 99 7.22 -31.28 -9.09
CA MET A 99 7.08 -32.27 -8.02
C MET A 99 6.12 -33.40 -8.39
N SER A 100 5.01 -33.10 -9.08
CA SER A 100 4.06 -34.12 -9.55
C SER A 100 4.72 -35.05 -10.58
N ASN A 101 5.47 -34.48 -11.54
CA ASN A 101 6.20 -35.26 -12.55
C ASN A 101 7.25 -36.17 -11.89
N GLU A 102 8.06 -35.65 -10.98
CA GLU A 102 9.08 -36.41 -10.25
C GLU A 102 8.46 -37.56 -9.43
N LEU A 103 7.30 -37.33 -8.78
CA LEU A 103 6.57 -38.38 -8.07
C LEU A 103 5.99 -39.44 -9.01
N GLU A 104 5.51 -39.05 -10.19
CA GLU A 104 5.03 -40.00 -11.21
C GLU A 104 6.16 -40.84 -11.82
N GLU A 105 7.33 -40.23 -12.07
CA GLU A 105 8.53 -40.93 -12.53
C GLU A 105 9.02 -41.93 -11.47
N PHE A 106 9.12 -41.49 -10.22
CA PHE A 106 9.51 -42.36 -9.10
C PHE A 106 8.59 -43.58 -8.97
N ASN A 107 7.26 -43.37 -8.99
CA ASN A 107 6.28 -44.47 -8.92
C ASN A 107 6.38 -45.44 -10.10
N ARG A 108 6.76 -44.95 -11.28
CA ARG A 108 6.89 -45.78 -12.49
C ARG A 108 8.15 -46.65 -12.45
N ASP A 109 9.25 -46.09 -11.95
CA ASP A 109 10.52 -46.78 -11.83
C ASP A 109 10.48 -47.86 -10.74
N ASP A 110 9.85 -47.59 -9.60
CA ASP A 110 9.62 -48.60 -8.55
C ASP A 110 8.73 -49.74 -9.06
N MET A 111 7.67 -49.45 -9.81
CA MET A 111 6.83 -50.50 -10.41
C MET A 111 7.58 -51.31 -11.50
N GLN A 112 8.46 -50.68 -12.29
CA GLN A 112 9.30 -51.40 -13.25
C GLN A 112 10.36 -52.29 -12.58
N SER A 113 10.92 -51.85 -11.46
CA SER A 113 11.89 -52.61 -10.66
C SER A 113 11.25 -53.88 -10.08
N ILE A 114 10.01 -53.76 -9.58
CA ILE A 114 9.22 -54.89 -9.07
C ILE A 114 8.84 -55.87 -10.19
N LEU A 115 8.45 -55.36 -11.36
CA LEU A 115 8.11 -56.22 -12.51
C LEU A 115 9.31 -56.95 -13.13
N LYS A 116 10.53 -56.41 -12.98
CA LYS A 116 11.77 -57.06 -13.45
C LYS A 116 12.36 -58.07 -12.45
N SER A 117 11.86 -58.10 -11.21
CA SER A 117 12.32 -59.00 -10.15
C SER A 117 11.39 -60.20 -9.90
N LEU A 118 10.31 -60.32 -10.68
CA LEU A 118 9.42 -61.49 -10.80
C LEU A 118 9.75 -62.29 -12.06
#